data_AF-A0A1E3JXN6-F1
#
_entry.id   AF-A0A1E3JXN6-F1
#
_cell.length_a   1.000
_cell.length_b   1.000
_cell.length_c   1.000
_cell.angle_alpha   90.00
_cell.angle_beta   90.00
_cell.angle_gamma   90.00
#
_symmetry.space_group_name_H-M   'P 1'
#
loop_
_entity.id
_entity.type
_entity.pdbx_description
1 polymer ?
#
loop_
_entity_poly.entity_id
_entity_poly.type
_entity_poly.pdbx_seq_one_letter_code
_entity_poly.pdbx_strand_id
1 'polypeptide(L)'
;MSKPQPQPLIQLPALFSTVEPGVFRSASPNPAQVPFLASLGLKTVVSLTAEHPIKPLLQFVRDNGVDFVHLGLTQWRRPGTDWKPVRYEIIKTALESYVLDVRAHPVLIIDPLGVHQTGCLVGSLRMMQGWNFASALVEYRAHAGSKHRYVDEQYIELFDPDLINLPQPQYRPSWWSSLYDQHPETVNLWASKPELYQKPEGQKQIEEQGGSSEEVAETMPQVAVNG
;
A
#
# COMPACT_ATOMS: atom_id res chain seq x y z
N MET A 1 4.59 32.77 39.44
CA MET A 1 3.74 32.26 38.33
C MET A 1 4.64 31.50 37.37
N SER A 2 4.61 30.17 37.42
CA SER A 2 5.31 29.32 36.44
C SER A 2 4.69 29.58 35.07
N LYS A 3 5.52 29.93 34.07
CA LYS A 3 5.06 30.02 32.68
C LYS A 3 4.44 28.67 32.30
N PRO A 4 3.24 28.64 31.70
CA PRO A 4 2.69 27.39 31.17
C PRO A 4 3.69 26.84 30.17
N GLN A 5 4.18 25.62 30.41
CA GLN A 5 5.02 24.95 29.42
C GLN A 5 4.18 24.78 28.15
N PRO A 6 4.71 25.15 26.97
CA PRO A 6 4.01 24.89 25.72
C PRO A 6 3.75 23.39 25.63
N GLN A 7 2.51 23.01 25.35
CA GLN A 7 2.19 21.60 25.13
C GLN A 7 3.08 21.09 23.98
N PRO A 8 3.74 19.94 24.13
CA PRO A 8 4.60 19.41 23.08
C PRO A 8 3.75 19.18 21.83
N LEU A 9 4.18 19.77 20.71
CA LEU A 9 3.55 19.58 19.41
C LEU A 9 3.57 18.08 19.08
N ILE A 10 2.40 17.50 18.87
CA ILE A 10 2.27 16.10 18.46
C ILE A 10 2.88 15.96 17.06
N GLN A 11 3.88 15.08 16.92
CA GLN A 11 4.57 14.83 15.66
C GLN A 11 4.10 13.51 15.03
N LEU A 12 3.75 13.58 13.75
CA LEU A 12 3.43 12.39 12.97
C LEU A 12 4.70 11.54 12.72
N PRO A 13 4.61 10.20 12.82
CA PRO A 13 5.64 9.31 12.30
C PRO A 13 5.92 9.57 10.82
N ALA A 14 7.16 9.36 10.39
CA ALA A 14 7.51 9.49 8.98
C ALA A 14 6.73 8.47 8.12
N LEU A 15 6.32 8.88 6.92
CA LEU A 15 5.51 8.07 6.00
C LEU A 15 4.24 7.48 6.63
N PHE A 16 3.69 8.14 7.65
CA PHE A 16 2.40 7.75 8.20
C PHE A 16 1.29 7.97 7.17
N SER A 17 0.49 6.94 6.92
CA SER A 17 -0.73 7.04 6.11
C SER A 17 -1.74 5.97 6.50
N THR A 18 -3.01 6.21 6.14
CA THR A 18 -4.07 5.20 6.24
C THR A 18 -4.06 4.39 4.95
N VAL A 19 -3.91 3.07 5.06
CA VAL A 19 -3.96 2.15 3.91
C VAL A 19 -5.40 1.81 3.59
N GLU A 20 -6.15 1.44 4.62
CA GLU A 20 -7.59 1.15 4.62
C GLU A 20 -8.17 1.54 5.99
N PRO A 21 -9.50 1.65 6.15
CA PRO A 21 -10.12 1.86 7.46
C PRO A 21 -9.65 0.82 8.48
N GLY A 22 -9.02 1.29 9.56
CA GLY A 22 -8.46 0.44 10.62
C GLY A 22 -7.06 -0.12 10.34
N VAL A 23 -6.47 0.16 9.17
CA VAL A 23 -5.12 -0.30 8.78
C VAL A 23 -4.23 0.91 8.48
N PHE A 24 -3.23 1.11 9.32
CA PHE A 24 -2.27 2.19 9.21
C PHE A 24 -0.89 1.66 8.86
N ARG A 25 -0.09 2.50 8.21
CA ARG A 25 1.34 2.26 7.96
C ARG A 25 2.18 3.43 8.45
N SER A 26 3.43 3.18 8.83
CA SER A 26 4.45 4.23 8.99
C SER A 26 5.87 3.66 9.01
N ALA A 27 6.86 4.54 8.99
CA ALA A 27 8.18 4.21 9.50
C ALA A 27 8.14 3.95 11.00
N SER A 28 9.14 3.23 11.52
CA SER A 28 9.36 3.11 12.96
C SER A 28 9.44 4.50 13.61
N PRO A 29 8.57 4.81 14.59
CA PRO A 29 8.50 6.14 15.18
C PRO A 29 9.73 6.43 16.03
N ASN A 30 10.12 7.70 16.07
CA ASN A 30 11.09 8.21 17.05
C ASN A 30 10.37 8.53 18.38
N PRO A 31 11.10 8.78 19.49
CA PRO A 31 10.48 9.04 20.80
C PRO A 31 9.50 10.22 20.83
N ALA A 32 9.74 11.27 20.03
CA ALA A 32 8.86 12.44 19.95
C ALA A 32 7.56 12.17 19.19
N GLN A 33 7.54 11.14 18.34
CA GLN A 33 6.38 10.72 17.54
C GLN A 33 5.50 9.68 18.24
N VAL A 34 6.02 8.96 19.24
CA VAL A 34 5.25 7.96 19.99
C VAL A 34 3.94 8.52 20.59
N PRO A 35 3.90 9.74 21.16
CA PRO A 35 2.64 10.30 21.68
C PRO A 35 1.52 10.41 20.65
N PHE A 36 1.84 10.58 19.36
CA PHE A 36 0.82 10.59 18.30
C PHE A 36 0.05 9.27 18.22
N LEU A 37 0.69 8.14 18.50
CA LEU A 37 0.07 6.82 18.38
C LEU A 37 -1.12 6.63 19.33
N ALA A 38 -1.14 7.36 20.47
CA ALA A 38 -2.27 7.37 21.39
C ALA A 38 -3.57 7.85 20.72
N SER A 39 -3.46 8.76 19.73
CA SER A 39 -4.62 9.31 19.03
C SER A 39 -5.30 8.31 18.08
N LEU A 40 -4.60 7.23 17.71
CA LEU A 40 -5.10 6.24 16.74
C LEU A 40 -5.93 5.13 17.39
N GLY A 41 -5.91 5.00 18.73
CA GLY A 41 -6.62 3.94 19.44
C GLY A 41 -6.20 2.53 18.99
N LEU A 42 -4.90 2.34 18.75
CA LEU A 42 -4.36 1.10 18.20
C LEU A 42 -4.65 -0.09 19.12
N LYS A 43 -5.05 -1.20 18.51
CA LYS A 43 -5.11 -2.50 19.18
C LYS A 43 -3.81 -3.28 18.97
N THR A 44 -3.21 -3.16 17.78
CA THR A 44 -2.03 -3.96 17.42
C THR A 44 -1.00 -3.11 16.66
N VAL A 45 0.28 -3.36 16.93
CA VAL A 45 1.42 -2.84 16.16
C VAL A 45 2.22 -4.03 15.64
N VAL A 46 2.48 -4.06 14.33
CA VAL A 46 3.19 -5.15 13.66
C VAL A 46 4.50 -4.65 13.07
N SER A 47 5.64 -5.17 13.55
CA SER A 47 6.96 -4.93 12.98
C SER A 47 7.35 -6.02 11.98
N LEU A 48 7.68 -5.61 10.76
CA LEU A 48 7.97 -6.52 9.64
C LEU A 48 9.45 -6.89 9.49
N THR A 49 10.37 -6.23 10.20
CA THR A 49 11.81 -6.51 10.13
C THR A 49 12.34 -7.05 11.45
N ALA A 50 13.57 -7.57 11.47
CA ALA A 50 14.24 -8.07 12.68
C ALA A 50 14.79 -6.94 13.58
N GLU A 51 14.60 -5.68 13.16
CA GLU A 51 15.17 -4.55 13.87
C GLU A 51 14.47 -4.33 15.21
N HIS A 52 15.26 -4.09 16.25
CA HIS A 52 14.71 -3.94 17.59
C HIS A 52 13.99 -2.59 17.72
N PRO A 53 12.70 -2.59 18.10
CA PRO A 53 11.96 -1.36 18.31
C PRO A 53 12.55 -0.53 19.44
N ILE A 54 12.38 0.78 19.38
CA ILE A 54 12.88 1.68 20.42
C ILE A 54 12.14 1.44 21.76
N LYS A 55 12.86 1.57 22.88
CA LYS A 55 12.28 1.39 24.23
C LYS A 55 11.01 2.22 24.47
N PRO A 56 10.92 3.51 24.05
CA PRO A 56 9.71 4.31 24.24
C PRO A 56 8.47 3.73 23.54
N LEU A 57 8.62 3.16 22.34
CA LEU A 57 7.51 2.50 21.64
C LEU A 57 7.04 1.27 22.41
N LEU A 58 7.98 0.44 22.89
CA LEU A 58 7.65 -0.74 23.68
C LEU A 58 6.99 -0.38 25.02
N GLN A 59 7.37 0.76 25.62
CA GLN A 59 6.73 1.26 26.83
C GLN A 59 5.30 1.73 26.54
N PHE A 60 5.10 2.53 25.48
CA PHE A 60 3.78 2.97 25.04
C PHE A 60 2.83 1.80 24.80
N VAL A 61 3.30 0.77 24.09
CA VAL A 61 2.54 -0.45 23.82
C VAL A 61 2.05 -1.09 25.12
N ARG A 62 2.94 -1.26 26.10
CA ARG A 62 2.59 -1.85 27.41
C ARG A 62 1.61 -0.99 28.17
N ASP A 63 1.82 0.32 28.20
CA ASP A 63 1.01 1.25 28.97
C ASP A 63 -0.42 1.39 28.43
N ASN A 64 -0.60 1.20 27.12
CA ASN A 64 -1.89 1.32 26.44
C ASN A 64 -2.55 -0.03 26.15
N GLY A 65 -1.95 -1.15 26.57
CA GLY A 65 -2.48 -2.49 26.31
C GLY A 65 -2.56 -2.85 24.83
N VAL A 66 -1.62 -2.34 24.03
CA VAL A 66 -1.51 -2.62 22.60
C VAL A 66 -0.72 -3.91 22.42
N ASP A 67 -1.16 -4.78 21.52
CA ASP A 67 -0.40 -5.98 21.16
C ASP A 67 0.75 -5.63 20.22
N PHE A 68 1.99 -5.90 20.62
CA PHE A 68 3.15 -5.72 19.75
C PHE A 68 3.65 -7.04 19.17
N VAL A 69 3.56 -7.16 17.85
CA VAL A 69 3.91 -8.37 17.10
C VAL A 69 5.20 -8.10 16.32
N HIS A 70 6.21 -8.94 16.53
CA HIS A 70 7.51 -8.79 15.88
C HIS A 70 7.76 -9.92 14.86
N LEU A 71 7.12 -9.84 13.70
CA LEU A 71 7.18 -10.88 12.67
C LEU A 71 8.59 -11.10 12.13
N GLY A 72 9.35 -10.02 12.01
CA GLY A 72 10.74 -10.09 11.58
C GLY A 72 11.70 -10.69 12.61
N LEU A 73 11.26 -11.06 13.82
CA LEU A 73 12.03 -11.97 14.71
C LEU A 73 11.44 -13.37 14.75
N THR A 74 10.12 -13.50 14.84
CA THR A 74 9.45 -14.80 14.99
C THR A 74 9.57 -15.67 13.74
N GLN A 75 9.61 -15.05 12.55
CA GLN A 75 9.70 -15.75 11.27
C GLN A 75 11.07 -15.59 10.58
N TRP A 76 12.04 -14.99 11.26
CA TRP A 76 13.37 -14.74 10.68
C TRP A 76 14.25 -16.00 10.54
N ARG A 77 13.92 -17.10 11.20
CA ARG A 77 14.82 -18.26 11.30
C ARG A 77 14.39 -19.49 10.50
N ARG A 78 13.80 -19.32 9.31
CA ARG A 78 13.69 -20.44 8.35
C ARG A 78 15.07 -20.63 7.67
N PRO A 79 15.75 -21.78 7.83
CA PRO A 79 17.04 -22.00 7.20
C PRO A 79 16.93 -21.90 5.67
N GLY A 80 17.85 -21.18 5.02
CA GLY A 80 17.98 -21.16 3.56
C GLY A 80 17.32 -19.98 2.82
N THR A 81 16.61 -19.09 3.52
CA THR A 81 15.95 -17.91 2.92
C THR A 81 16.61 -16.58 3.29
N ASP A 82 17.79 -16.61 3.92
CA ASP A 82 18.44 -15.41 4.47
C ASP A 82 18.91 -14.39 3.43
N TRP A 83 19.06 -14.82 2.18
CA TRP A 83 19.47 -13.96 1.08
C TRP A 83 18.32 -13.11 0.49
N LYS A 84 17.05 -13.44 0.78
CA LYS A 84 15.90 -12.72 0.23
C LYS A 84 15.64 -11.43 1.03
N PRO A 85 15.64 -10.24 0.40
CA PRO A 85 15.43 -8.97 1.10
C PRO A 85 13.98 -8.80 1.60
N VAL A 86 13.01 -9.40 0.91
CA VAL A 86 11.60 -9.47 1.32
C VAL A 86 11.22 -10.94 1.45
N ARG A 87 10.64 -11.30 2.60
CA ARG A 87 10.29 -12.68 2.93
C ARG A 87 8.79 -12.88 2.80
N TYR A 88 8.42 -13.83 1.95
CA TYR A 88 7.03 -14.13 1.65
C TYR A 88 6.24 -14.51 2.91
N GLU A 89 6.83 -15.26 3.83
CA GLU A 89 6.17 -15.71 5.06
C GLU A 89 5.73 -14.56 5.96
N ILE A 90 6.58 -13.52 6.06
CA ILE A 90 6.29 -12.32 6.85
C ILE A 90 5.10 -11.57 6.25
N ILE A 91 5.12 -11.36 4.93
CA ILE A 91 4.05 -10.67 4.21
C ILE A 91 2.75 -11.46 4.28
N LYS A 92 2.79 -12.77 4.01
CA LYS A 92 1.64 -13.67 4.14
C LYS A 92 1.03 -13.60 5.54
N THR A 93 1.83 -13.75 6.58
CA THR A 93 1.34 -13.72 7.96
C THR A 93 0.77 -12.36 8.34
N ALA A 94 1.41 -11.28 7.89
CA ALA A 94 0.93 -9.91 8.09
C ALA A 94 -0.44 -9.71 7.43
N LEU A 95 -0.61 -10.16 6.19
CA LEU A 95 -1.90 -10.10 5.47
C LEU A 95 -2.98 -10.90 6.19
N GLU A 96 -2.75 -12.19 6.41
CA GLU A 96 -3.76 -13.13 6.91
C GLU A 96 -4.21 -12.82 8.33
N SER A 97 -3.26 -12.50 9.22
CA SER A 97 -3.55 -12.40 10.66
C SER A 97 -3.83 -10.98 11.15
N TYR A 98 -3.37 -9.96 10.43
CA TYR A 98 -3.35 -8.59 10.95
C TYR A 98 -3.98 -7.55 10.02
N VAL A 99 -3.89 -7.72 8.70
CA VAL A 99 -4.49 -6.78 7.74
C VAL A 99 -5.92 -7.19 7.39
N LEU A 100 -6.12 -8.47 7.03
CA LEU A 100 -7.41 -8.99 6.55
C LEU A 100 -8.32 -9.49 7.67
N ASP A 101 -7.84 -9.48 8.93
CA ASP A 101 -8.60 -9.90 10.10
C ASP A 101 -8.88 -8.72 11.03
N VAL A 102 -10.15 -8.32 11.13
CA VAL A 102 -10.60 -7.18 11.94
C VAL A 102 -10.36 -7.37 13.43
N ARG A 103 -10.11 -8.59 13.90
CA ARG A 103 -9.78 -8.84 15.30
C ARG A 103 -8.46 -8.17 15.69
N ALA A 104 -7.58 -7.86 14.75
CA ALA A 104 -6.35 -7.13 14.98
C ALA A 104 -6.51 -5.59 14.84
N HIS A 105 -7.66 -5.09 14.38
CA HIS A 105 -7.84 -3.68 14.08
C HIS A 105 -8.23 -2.87 15.34
N PRO A 106 -7.83 -1.58 15.42
CA PRO A 106 -6.97 -0.86 14.48
C PRO A 106 -5.50 -1.28 14.58
N VAL A 107 -4.86 -1.51 13.43
CA VAL A 107 -3.49 -2.02 13.32
C VAL A 107 -2.56 -0.97 12.72
N LEU A 108 -1.35 -0.84 13.27
CA LEU A 108 -0.26 -0.08 12.67
C LEU A 108 0.86 -1.03 12.21
N ILE A 109 1.23 -0.92 10.95
CA ILE A 109 2.29 -1.71 10.33
C ILE A 109 3.54 -0.84 10.21
N ILE A 110 4.68 -1.37 10.68
CA ILE A 110 5.96 -0.66 10.66
C ILE A 110 7.08 -1.52 10.06
N ASP A 111 7.95 -0.83 9.34
CA ASP A 111 9.34 -1.20 9.07
C ASP A 111 10.21 0.03 9.37
N PRO A 112 11.55 -0.09 9.44
CA PRO A 112 12.42 0.99 9.91
C PRO A 112 12.26 2.30 9.12
N LEU A 113 12.01 2.18 7.80
CA LEU A 113 11.85 3.33 6.92
C LEU A 113 10.42 3.63 6.51
N GLY A 114 9.46 2.73 6.71
CA GLY A 114 8.10 2.88 6.19
C GLY A 114 7.97 2.51 4.71
N VAL A 115 8.96 1.84 4.11
CA VAL A 115 9.13 1.77 2.64
C VAL A 115 9.14 0.34 2.10
N HIS A 116 10.01 -0.53 2.60
CA HIS A 116 10.38 -1.75 1.88
C HIS A 116 9.40 -2.89 2.16
N GLN A 117 9.45 -3.47 3.35
CA GLN A 117 8.56 -4.56 3.75
C GLN A 117 7.13 -4.06 3.86
N THR A 118 6.93 -2.85 4.39
CA THR A 118 5.61 -2.22 4.45
C THR A 118 5.07 -1.89 3.06
N GLY A 119 5.93 -1.44 2.13
CA GLY A 119 5.54 -1.20 0.74
C GLY A 119 5.17 -2.49 0.00
N CYS A 120 5.95 -3.56 0.17
CA CYS A 120 5.62 -4.87 -0.38
C CYS A 120 4.31 -5.41 0.18
N LEU A 121 4.06 -5.26 1.49
CA LEU A 121 2.82 -5.69 2.12
C LEU A 121 1.61 -4.95 1.55
N VAL A 122 1.68 -3.62 1.47
CA VAL A 122 0.59 -2.80 0.93
C VAL A 122 0.40 -3.06 -0.55
N GLY A 123 1.48 -3.18 -1.33
CA GLY A 123 1.40 -3.56 -2.74
C GLY A 123 0.74 -4.93 -2.93
N SER A 124 1.09 -5.91 -2.09
CA SER A 124 0.45 -7.24 -2.09
C SER A 124 -1.04 -7.15 -1.77
N LEU A 125 -1.43 -6.34 -0.78
CA LEU A 125 -2.85 -6.06 -0.51
C LEU A 125 -3.56 -5.47 -1.73
N ARG A 126 -2.93 -4.52 -2.44
CA ARG A 126 -3.52 -3.95 -3.67
C ARG A 126 -3.70 -5.01 -4.77
N MET A 127 -2.73 -5.90 -4.93
CA MET A 127 -2.87 -7.04 -5.86
C MET A 127 -4.06 -7.93 -5.48
N MET A 128 -4.25 -8.21 -4.18
CA MET A 128 -5.43 -8.96 -3.69
C MET A 128 -6.75 -8.20 -3.90
N GLN A 129 -6.73 -6.87 -3.86
CA GLN A 129 -7.88 -6.01 -4.16
C GLN A 129 -8.12 -5.85 -5.68
N GLY A 130 -7.40 -6.59 -6.53
CA GLY A 130 -7.58 -6.56 -7.98
C GLY A 130 -7.03 -5.31 -8.66
N TRP A 131 -6.14 -4.57 -8.02
CA TRP A 131 -5.44 -3.48 -8.69
C TRP A 131 -4.51 -4.05 -9.77
N ASN A 132 -4.39 -3.34 -10.89
CA ASN A 132 -3.33 -3.65 -11.83
C ASN A 132 -1.96 -3.25 -11.24
N PHE A 133 -0.90 -3.93 -11.67
CA PHE A 133 0.45 -3.72 -11.16
C PHE A 133 0.92 -2.26 -11.27
N ALA A 134 0.62 -1.57 -12.38
CA ALA A 134 1.05 -0.18 -12.57
C ALA A 134 0.44 0.76 -11.52
N SER A 135 -0.84 0.57 -11.16
CA SER A 135 -1.50 1.34 -10.10
C SER A 135 -0.91 1.05 -8.72
N ALA A 136 -0.67 -0.22 -8.39
CA ALA A 136 -0.03 -0.59 -7.12
C ALA A 136 1.40 -0.02 -7.04
N LEU A 137 2.14 -0.04 -8.15
CA LEU A 137 3.50 0.47 -8.24
C LEU A 137 3.56 1.99 -8.05
N VAL A 138 2.58 2.75 -8.57
CA VAL A 138 2.48 4.20 -8.33
C VAL A 138 2.31 4.50 -6.85
N GLU A 139 1.44 3.78 -6.13
CA GLU A 139 1.26 3.96 -4.68
C GLU A 139 2.54 3.64 -3.90
N TYR A 140 3.21 2.54 -4.26
CA TYR A 140 4.50 2.18 -3.66
C TYR A 140 5.55 3.28 -3.87
N ARG A 141 5.75 3.73 -5.11
CA ARG A 141 6.73 4.77 -5.44
C ARG A 141 6.41 6.12 -4.81
N ALA A 142 5.13 6.46 -4.64
CA ALA A 142 4.71 7.67 -3.94
C ALA A 142 5.19 7.68 -2.47
N HIS A 143 5.17 6.53 -1.79
CA HIS A 143 5.68 6.41 -0.42
C HIS A 143 7.21 6.25 -0.39
N ALA A 144 7.78 5.51 -1.32
CA ALA A 144 9.21 5.19 -1.34
C ALA A 144 10.08 6.39 -1.79
N GLY A 145 9.58 7.22 -2.70
CA GLY A 145 10.33 8.31 -3.31
C GLY A 145 11.64 7.81 -3.94
N SER A 146 12.76 8.46 -3.61
CA SER A 146 14.09 8.06 -4.08
C SER A 146 14.62 6.77 -3.44
N LYS A 147 13.92 6.20 -2.45
CA LYS A 147 14.33 4.97 -1.74
C LYS A 147 13.69 3.70 -2.28
N HIS A 148 12.96 3.76 -3.39
CA HIS A 148 12.38 2.57 -4.01
C HIS A 148 13.47 1.57 -4.44
N ARG A 149 13.12 0.28 -4.48
CA ARG A 149 14.03 -0.79 -4.92
C ARG A 149 13.33 -1.67 -5.93
N TYR A 150 14.04 -2.02 -7.02
CA TYR A 150 13.53 -2.94 -8.03
C TYR A 150 13.12 -4.30 -7.47
N VAL A 151 13.79 -4.79 -6.41
CA VAL A 151 13.43 -6.06 -5.78
C VAL A 151 12.07 -6.01 -5.06
N ASP A 152 11.68 -4.85 -4.53
CA ASP A 152 10.37 -4.65 -3.91
C ASP A 152 9.30 -4.59 -5.01
N GLU A 153 9.59 -3.89 -6.12
CA GLU A 153 8.68 -3.80 -7.28
C GLU A 153 8.44 -5.18 -7.91
N GLN A 154 9.51 -5.94 -8.15
CA GLN A 154 9.44 -7.31 -8.65
C GLN A 154 8.69 -8.24 -7.67
N TYR A 155 8.84 -8.03 -6.37
CA TYR A 155 8.08 -8.80 -5.39
C TYR A 155 6.57 -8.55 -5.53
N ILE A 156 6.16 -7.29 -5.70
CA ILE A 156 4.75 -6.93 -5.90
C ILE A 156 4.23 -7.50 -7.23
N GLU A 157 5.04 -7.44 -8.31
CA GLU A 157 4.68 -7.96 -9.63
C GLU A 157 4.44 -9.48 -9.62
N LEU A 158 5.31 -10.22 -8.91
CA LEU A 158 5.27 -11.68 -8.83
C LEU A 158 4.41 -12.20 -7.67
N PHE A 159 3.75 -11.30 -6.93
CA PHE A 159 2.90 -11.70 -5.82
C PHE A 159 1.68 -12.45 -6.35
N ASP A 160 1.44 -13.64 -5.80
CA ASP A 160 0.31 -14.50 -6.13
C ASP A 160 -0.75 -14.44 -5.02
N PRO A 161 -1.90 -13.76 -5.26
CA PRO A 161 -2.99 -13.65 -4.30
C PRO A 161 -3.58 -14.99 -3.85
N ASP A 162 -3.53 -16.02 -4.69
CA ASP A 162 -4.17 -17.32 -4.44
C ASP A 162 -3.49 -18.10 -3.31
N LEU A 163 -2.26 -17.71 -2.95
CA LEU A 163 -1.51 -18.33 -1.87
C LEU A 163 -1.86 -17.77 -0.48
N ILE A 164 -2.75 -16.77 -0.40
CA ILE A 164 -3.20 -16.13 0.84
C ILE A 164 -4.52 -16.74 1.31
N ASN A 165 -4.55 -17.14 2.57
CA ASN A 165 -5.72 -17.72 3.21
C ASN A 165 -6.54 -16.61 3.86
N LEU A 166 -7.73 -16.36 3.32
CA LEU A 166 -8.64 -15.38 3.90
C LEU A 166 -9.19 -15.88 5.25
N PRO A 167 -9.36 -14.99 6.24
CA PRO A 167 -10.04 -15.35 7.48
C PRO A 167 -11.51 -15.68 7.20
N GLN A 168 -12.20 -16.23 8.21
CA GLN A 168 -13.63 -16.49 8.09
C GLN A 168 -14.39 -15.20 7.73
N PRO A 169 -15.44 -15.25 6.91
CA PRO A 169 -16.15 -14.06 6.42
C PRO A 169 -16.54 -13.05 7.52
N GLN A 170 -16.94 -13.52 8.71
CA GLN A 170 -17.32 -12.65 9.83
C GLN A 170 -16.17 -11.80 10.42
N TYR A 171 -14.92 -12.17 10.15
CA TYR A 171 -13.72 -11.47 10.63
C TYR A 171 -13.06 -10.65 9.52
N ARG A 172 -13.63 -10.62 8.32
CA ARG A 172 -13.12 -9.80 7.22
C ARG A 172 -13.55 -8.35 7.41
N PRO A 173 -12.71 -7.38 7.03
CA PRO A 173 -13.05 -5.98 7.09
C PRO A 173 -14.18 -5.62 6.12
N SER A 174 -14.95 -4.57 6.45
CA SER A 174 -16.09 -4.14 5.63
C SER A 174 -15.70 -3.65 4.24
N TRP A 175 -14.45 -3.18 4.09
CA TRP A 175 -13.88 -2.81 2.79
C TRP A 175 -13.45 -4.03 1.96
N TRP A 176 -13.44 -5.24 2.55
CA TRP A 176 -13.28 -6.49 1.80
C TRP A 176 -14.63 -6.86 1.15
N SER A 177 -14.75 -6.59 -0.14
CA SER A 177 -15.98 -6.85 -0.92
C SER A 177 -16.19 -8.35 -1.16
N SER A 178 -17.44 -8.80 -1.13
CA SER A 178 -17.83 -10.15 -1.59
C SER A 178 -17.56 -10.37 -3.08
N LEU A 179 -17.36 -9.30 -3.87
CA LEU A 179 -16.91 -9.40 -5.26
C LEU A 179 -15.52 -10.04 -5.37
N TYR A 180 -14.65 -9.86 -4.36
CA TYR A 180 -13.35 -10.53 -4.30
C TYR A 180 -13.52 -12.04 -4.00
N ASP A 181 -14.61 -12.43 -3.34
CA ASP A 181 -14.89 -13.82 -2.99
C ASP A 181 -15.58 -14.59 -4.14
N GLN A 182 -16.29 -13.91 -5.03
CA GLN A 182 -17.18 -14.57 -6.01
C GLN A 182 -16.50 -14.94 -7.33
N HIS A 183 -15.35 -14.35 -7.66
CA HIS A 183 -14.71 -14.57 -8.95
C HIS A 183 -13.19 -14.25 -8.95
N PRO A 184 -12.31 -15.24 -8.76
CA PRO A 184 -10.87 -15.05 -9.03
C PRO A 184 -10.60 -14.67 -10.51
N GLU A 185 -11.52 -15.03 -11.41
CA GLU A 185 -11.41 -14.83 -12.86
C GLU A 185 -11.88 -13.43 -13.36
N THR A 186 -12.67 -12.67 -12.59
CA THR A 186 -13.44 -11.52 -13.13
C THR A 186 -12.97 -10.15 -12.68
N VAL A 187 -11.69 -10.00 -12.34
CA VAL A 187 -11.08 -8.66 -12.17
C VAL A 187 -11.17 -7.81 -13.46
N ASN A 188 -11.59 -8.41 -14.57
CA ASN A 188 -11.94 -7.77 -15.85
C ASN A 188 -13.45 -7.55 -16.09
N LEU A 189 -14.27 -7.34 -15.05
CA LEU A 189 -15.71 -7.04 -15.23
C LEU A 189 -16.00 -5.82 -16.13
N TRP A 190 -15.08 -4.86 -16.23
CA TRP A 190 -15.18 -3.74 -17.17
C TRP A 190 -15.09 -4.16 -18.64
N ALA A 191 -14.43 -5.28 -18.94
CA ALA A 191 -14.36 -5.87 -20.28
C ALA A 191 -15.57 -6.78 -20.57
N SER A 192 -16.23 -7.30 -19.53
CA SER A 192 -17.32 -8.27 -19.66
C SER A 192 -18.71 -7.64 -19.76
N LYS A 193 -18.89 -6.37 -19.35
CA LYS A 193 -20.17 -5.65 -19.41
C LYS A 193 -20.00 -4.17 -19.82
N PRO A 194 -19.79 -3.89 -21.13
CA PRO A 194 -19.66 -2.52 -21.63
C PRO A 194 -20.92 -1.66 -21.43
N GLU A 195 -22.06 -2.28 -21.15
CA GLU A 195 -23.37 -1.63 -21.01
C GLU A 195 -23.53 -0.78 -19.73
N LEU A 196 -22.69 -1.02 -18.72
CA LEU A 196 -22.68 -0.25 -17.47
C LEU A 196 -21.93 1.09 -17.60
N TYR A 197 -21.23 1.33 -18.70
CA TYR A 197 -20.58 2.59 -19.01
C TYR A 197 -21.44 3.40 -19.99
N GLN A 198 -22.47 4.08 -19.47
CA GLN A 198 -23.14 5.11 -20.26
C GLN A 198 -22.16 6.29 -20.42
N LYS A 199 -21.65 6.49 -21.64
CA LYS A 199 -20.90 7.69 -21.99
C LYS A 199 -21.78 8.91 -21.61
N PRO A 200 -21.22 9.93 -20.91
CA PRO A 200 -21.94 11.18 -20.78
C PRO A 200 -22.22 11.74 -22.17
N GLU A 201 -23.50 11.95 -22.48
CA GLU A 201 -23.94 12.53 -23.74
C GLU A 201 -23.35 13.94 -23.86
N GLY A 202 -22.47 14.14 -24.84
CA GLY A 202 -21.98 15.46 -25.19
C GLY A 202 -20.49 15.56 -25.46
N GLN A 203 -19.97 14.79 -26.43
CA GLN A 203 -18.80 15.20 -27.19
C GLN A 203 -18.97 14.68 -28.63
N LYS A 204 -19.21 15.63 -29.54
CA LYS A 204 -19.41 15.39 -30.98
C LYS A 204 -18.20 14.66 -31.56
N GLN A 205 -18.50 13.66 -32.37
CA GLN A 205 -17.56 12.92 -33.23
C GLN A 205 -16.87 13.90 -34.19
N ILE A 206 -15.55 13.82 -34.27
CA ILE A 206 -14.82 14.19 -35.49
C ILE A 206 -14.75 12.88 -36.28
N GLU A 207 -15.49 12.82 -37.38
CA GLU A 207 -15.49 11.71 -38.33
C GLU A 207 -14.12 11.63 -39.02
N GLU A 208 -13.43 10.50 -38.89
CA GLU A 208 -12.38 10.09 -39.83
C GLU A 208 -13.07 9.58 -41.09
N GLN A 209 -13.08 10.39 -42.15
CA GLN A 209 -13.34 9.90 -43.49
C GLN A 209 -12.02 9.36 -44.08
N GLY A 210 -11.99 8.06 -44.33
CA GLY A 210 -10.95 7.43 -45.13
C GLY A 210 -11.03 7.87 -46.59
N GLY A 211 -9.86 8.15 -47.17
CA GLY A 211 -9.67 8.35 -48.60
C GLY A 211 -8.24 7.98 -48.96
N SER A 212 -8.08 6.96 -49.81
CA SER A 212 -6.80 6.51 -50.36
C SER A 212 -6.25 7.52 -51.36
N SER A 213 -4.98 7.26 -51.74
CA SER A 213 -4.26 7.63 -52.98
C SER A 213 -3.23 8.77 -52.89
N GLU A 214 -2.03 8.40 -53.35
CA GLU A 214 -1.03 9.21 -54.08
C GLU A 214 -0.05 10.12 -53.31
N GLU A 215 1.16 9.57 -53.17
CA GLU A 215 2.49 10.17 -53.39
C GLU A 215 2.50 11.49 -54.19
N VAL A 216 3.00 12.60 -53.61
CA VAL A 216 3.84 13.61 -54.30
C VAL A 216 4.77 14.31 -53.30
N ALA A 217 6.00 14.50 -53.75
CA ALA A 217 7.15 15.10 -53.09
C ALA A 217 7.08 16.63 -52.86
N GLU A 218 8.10 17.11 -52.14
CA GLU A 218 8.74 18.44 -52.26
C GLU A 218 7.89 19.71 -52.09
N THR A 219 8.14 20.48 -51.03
CA THR A 219 8.92 21.74 -51.05
C THR A 219 8.74 22.51 -49.73
N MET A 220 9.85 22.96 -49.13
CA MET A 220 9.82 24.11 -48.23
C MET A 220 9.69 25.39 -49.06
N PRO A 221 9.02 26.43 -48.52
CA PRO A 221 9.65 27.74 -48.59
C PRO A 221 9.62 28.53 -47.28
N GLN A 222 10.51 29.51 -47.27
CA GLN A 222 10.96 30.36 -46.17
C GLN A 222 9.99 31.50 -45.80
N VAL A 223 10.09 31.91 -44.53
CA VAL A 223 10.23 33.29 -43.96
C VAL A 223 9.44 34.46 -44.58
N ALA A 224 8.63 35.14 -43.75
CA ALA A 224 8.60 36.61 -43.52
C ALA A 224 7.62 36.91 -42.35
N VAL A 225 8.08 37.37 -41.18
CA VAL A 225 8.14 38.79 -40.72
C VAL A 225 6.85 39.58 -40.94
N ASN A 226 6.14 39.91 -39.84
CA ASN A 226 5.67 41.27 -39.51
C ASN A 226 4.86 41.27 -38.20
N GLY A 227 5.19 42.19 -37.29
CA GLY A 227 4.46 42.47 -36.05
C GLY A 227 5.37 42.73 -34.87
#